data_AF-A0A6C0D374-F1
#
_entry.id   AF-A0A6C0D374-F1
#
_cell.length_a   1.000
_cell.length_b   1.000
_cell.length_c   1.000
_cell.angle_alpha   90.00
_cell.angle_beta   90.00
_cell.angle_gamma   90.00
#
_symmetry.space_group_name_H-M   'P 1'
#
loop_
_entity.id
_entity.type
_entity.pdbx_description
1 polymer ?
#
loop_
_entity_poly.entity_id
_entity_poly.type
_entity_poly.pdbx_seq_one_letter_code
_entity_poly.pdbx_strand_id
1 'polypeptide(L)'
;MATALNTSTYDLLNSQIQAILKTYAQTALITIYSDADGNNVVTDSHGPIKDRQAMSVSYTKSYLGADGTPTSPYLEIFFLDGSTFTEIFKTVDNEHEFWYTLSTGTIKTLSF
;
A
#
# COMPACT_ATOMS: atom_id res chain seq x y z
N MET A 1 -1.13 16.74 -1.25
CA MET A 1 -1.16 16.00 -2.53
C MET A 1 -0.70 14.59 -2.27
N ALA A 2 -1.41 13.63 -2.84
CA ALA A 2 -1.08 12.21 -2.70
C ALA A 2 -0.05 11.79 -3.76
N THR A 3 0.74 10.76 -3.45
CA THR A 3 1.76 10.21 -4.35
C THR A 3 1.14 9.14 -5.23
N ALA A 4 1.37 9.17 -6.55
CA ALA A 4 0.85 8.13 -7.45
C ALA A 4 1.38 6.75 -7.05
N LEU A 5 0.53 5.73 -7.14
CA LEU A 5 0.82 4.34 -6.78
C LEU A 5 1.07 3.54 -8.06
N ASN A 6 2.33 3.50 -8.52
CA ASN A 6 2.75 2.82 -9.75
C ASN A 6 4.21 2.37 -9.67
N THR A 7 4.68 1.70 -10.72
CA THR A 7 6.07 1.19 -10.80
C THR A 7 7.19 2.19 -10.51
N SER A 8 6.98 3.49 -10.74
CA SER A 8 7.98 4.51 -10.42
C SER A 8 8.09 4.81 -8.92
N THR A 9 7.07 4.46 -8.13
CA THR A 9 6.96 4.80 -6.70
C THR A 9 6.90 3.59 -5.78
N TYR A 10 6.81 2.35 -6.29
CA TYR A 10 6.79 1.13 -5.46
C TYR A 10 8.04 0.97 -4.59
N ASP A 11 9.23 1.18 -5.16
CA ASP A 11 10.50 1.11 -4.42
C ASP A 11 10.55 2.18 -3.30
N LEU A 12 9.98 3.37 -3.55
CA LEU A 12 9.88 4.45 -2.58
C LEU A 12 8.91 4.09 -1.44
N LEU A 13 7.71 3.61 -1.77
CA LEU A 13 6.70 3.20 -0.79
C LEU A 13 7.26 2.12 0.14
N ASN A 14 7.88 1.08 -0.43
CA ASN A 14 8.51 0.02 0.35
C ASN A 14 9.59 0.57 1.30
N SER A 15 10.45 1.43 0.80
CA SER A 15 11.52 2.04 1.61
C SER A 15 10.96 2.90 2.75
N GLN A 16 9.89 3.67 2.49
CA GLN A 16 9.23 4.50 3.50
C GLN A 16 8.55 3.66 4.59
N ILE A 17 7.80 2.63 4.21
CA ILE A 17 7.18 1.69 5.17
C ILE A 17 8.26 1.05 6.04
N GLN A 18 9.34 0.55 5.44
CA GLN A 18 10.44 -0.05 6.20
C GLN A 18 11.12 0.94 7.14
N ALA A 19 11.31 2.19 6.73
CA ALA A 19 11.90 3.22 7.58
C ALA A 19 11.04 3.51 8.82
N ILE A 20 9.72 3.57 8.65
CA ILE A 20 8.78 3.75 9.76
C ILE A 20 8.80 2.53 10.69
N LEU A 21 8.70 1.31 10.14
CA LEU A 21 8.66 0.08 10.94
C LEU A 21 9.97 -0.21 11.69
N LYS A 22 11.10 0.34 11.22
CA LYS A 22 12.40 0.29 11.94
C LYS A 22 12.45 1.28 13.12
N THR A 23 11.52 2.23 13.20
CA THR A 23 11.46 3.21 14.29
C THR A 23 10.71 2.60 15.47
N TYR A 24 11.28 2.73 16.68
CA TYR A 24 10.71 2.14 17.89
C TYR A 24 9.26 2.60 18.12
N ALA A 25 8.38 1.64 18.39
CA ALA A 25 6.96 1.83 18.70
C ALA A 25 6.12 2.55 17.62
N GLN A 26 6.62 2.66 16.38
CA GLN A 26 5.91 3.29 15.27
C GLN A 26 5.37 2.26 14.29
N THR A 27 4.33 2.66 13.56
CA THR A 27 3.80 1.91 12.43
C THR A 27 3.45 2.83 11.25
N ALA A 28 3.47 2.28 10.05
CA ALA A 28 3.13 3.01 8.83
C ALA A 28 1.60 2.98 8.66
N LEU A 29 0.99 4.15 8.64
CA LEU A 29 -0.43 4.30 8.32
C LEU A 29 -0.55 4.80 6.90
N ILE A 30 -1.33 4.08 6.08
CA ILE A 30 -1.53 4.41 4.68
C ILE A 30 -3.00 4.73 4.41
N THR A 31 -3.20 5.76 3.61
CA THR A 31 -4.50 6.09 3.01
C THR A 31 -4.38 6.01 1.51
N ILE A 32 -5.33 5.35 0.85
CA ILE A 32 -5.37 5.18 -0.60
C ILE A 32 -6.52 6.00 -1.19
N TYR A 33 -6.25 6.70 -2.28
CA TYR A 33 -7.17 7.60 -2.96
C TYR A 33 -7.33 7.24 -4.44
N SER A 34 -8.49 7.56 -5.01
CA SER A 34 -8.76 7.44 -6.45
C SER A 34 -8.46 8.72 -7.23
N ASP A 35 -7.85 9.73 -6.59
CA ASP A 35 -7.43 10.98 -7.23
C ASP A 35 -6.12 11.51 -6.63
N ALA A 36 -5.41 12.32 -7.42
CA ALA A 36 -4.12 12.91 -7.06
C ALA A 36 -4.21 13.98 -5.97
N ASP A 37 -5.36 14.64 -5.85
CA ASP A 37 -5.58 15.71 -4.88
C ASP A 37 -5.69 15.14 -3.46
N GLY A 38 -6.09 13.87 -3.32
CA GLY A 38 -6.26 13.17 -2.05
C GLY A 38 -7.65 13.38 -1.44
N ASN A 39 -8.68 13.54 -2.27
CA ASN A 39 -10.03 13.86 -1.81
C ASN A 39 -10.94 12.63 -1.67
N ASN A 40 -10.80 11.66 -2.58
CA ASN A 40 -11.68 10.49 -2.67
C ASN A 40 -10.94 9.23 -2.18
N VAL A 41 -11.24 8.81 -0.95
CA VAL A 41 -10.65 7.61 -0.34
C VAL A 41 -11.25 6.35 -0.97
N VAL A 42 -10.38 5.41 -1.36
CA VAL A 42 -10.77 4.10 -1.89
C VAL A 42 -11.34 3.24 -0.77
N THR A 43 -12.37 2.44 -1.09
CA THR A 43 -13.04 1.54 -0.16
C THR A 43 -12.89 0.11 -0.68
N ASP A 44 -12.50 -0.82 0.20
CA ASP A 44 -12.48 -2.26 -0.07
C ASP A 44 -13.63 -2.97 0.70
N SER A 45 -13.61 -4.30 0.73
CA SER A 45 -14.63 -5.11 1.43
C SER A 45 -14.69 -4.88 2.94
N HIS A 46 -13.68 -4.26 3.54
CA HIS A 46 -13.56 -3.97 4.97
C HIS A 46 -13.74 -2.47 5.27
N GLY A 47 -14.00 -1.65 4.25
CA GLY A 47 -14.31 -0.25 4.38
C GLY A 47 -13.26 0.67 3.75
N PRO A 48 -13.31 1.98 4.08
CA PRO A 48 -12.37 2.94 3.53
C PRO A 48 -10.92 2.61 3.92
N ILE A 49 -10.02 2.63 2.95
CA ILE A 49 -8.58 2.47 3.14
C ILE A 49 -8.02 3.81 3.62
N LYS A 50 -8.35 4.16 4.87
CA LYS A 50 -7.93 5.39 5.55
C LYS A 50 -7.15 5.08 6.81
N ASP A 51 -5.91 5.57 6.87
CA ASP A 51 -4.98 5.41 7.99
C ASP A 51 -4.86 3.94 8.44
N ARG A 52 -4.83 3.03 7.47
CA ARG A 52 -4.73 1.58 7.70
C ARG A 52 -3.27 1.21 7.96
N GLN A 53 -3.05 0.29 8.89
CA GLN A 53 -1.70 -0.10 9.29
C GLN A 53 -1.05 -0.99 8.22
N ALA A 54 -0.13 -0.43 7.43
CA ALA A 54 0.63 -1.15 6.41
C ALA A 54 1.86 -1.82 7.02
N MET A 55 1.98 -3.13 6.82
CA MET A 55 3.07 -3.91 7.40
C MET A 55 4.10 -4.36 6.37
N SER A 56 3.66 -4.62 5.15
CA SER A 56 4.55 -4.97 4.06
C SER A 56 3.90 -4.62 2.72
N VAL A 57 4.76 -4.53 1.72
CA VAL A 57 4.38 -4.37 0.33
C VAL A 57 5.12 -5.41 -0.51
N SER A 58 4.40 -6.02 -1.44
CA SER A 58 4.94 -6.92 -2.46
C SER A 58 4.63 -6.32 -3.82
N TYR A 59 5.59 -6.29 -4.73
CA TYR A 59 5.36 -5.74 -6.06
C TYR A 59 6.17 -6.47 -7.12
N THR A 60 5.66 -6.39 -8.34
CA THR A 60 6.29 -6.94 -9.54
C THR A 60 6.53 -5.81 -10.52
N LYS A 61 7.74 -5.73 -11.07
CA LYS A 61 8.07 -4.82 -12.18
C LYS A 61 7.64 -5.45 -13.51
N SER A 62 7.47 -4.64 -14.55
CA SER A 62 7.14 -5.17 -15.89
C SER A 62 8.26 -6.11 -16.37
N TYR A 63 7.89 -7.30 -16.80
CA TYR A 63 8.80 -8.26 -17.42
C TYR A 63 8.09 -9.02 -18.55
N LEU A 64 8.86 -9.53 -19.50
CA LEU A 64 8.36 -10.41 -20.55
C LEU A 64 8.21 -11.83 -20.01
N GLY A 65 7.00 -12.37 -20.07
CA GLY A 65 6.72 -13.77 -19.78
C GLY A 65 7.45 -14.71 -20.74
N ALA A 66 7.53 -15.99 -20.37
CA ALA A 66 8.15 -17.03 -21.21
C ALA A 66 7.44 -17.22 -22.57
N ASP A 67 6.20 -16.76 -22.67
CA ASP A 67 5.35 -16.73 -23.85
C ASP A 67 5.55 -15.46 -24.71
N GLY A 68 6.40 -14.53 -24.27
CA GLY A 68 6.63 -13.23 -24.92
C GLY A 68 5.58 -12.17 -24.60
N THR A 69 4.61 -12.47 -23.74
CA THR A 69 3.57 -11.51 -23.31
C THR A 69 4.13 -10.62 -22.19
N PRO A 70 3.99 -9.29 -22.25
CA PRO A 70 4.37 -8.43 -21.14
C PRO A 70 3.41 -8.63 -19.96
N THR A 71 3.97 -8.89 -18.78
CA THR A 71 3.20 -8.92 -17.53
C THR A 71 2.98 -7.50 -17.03
N SER A 72 1.73 -7.16 -16.72
CA SER A 72 1.39 -5.88 -16.08
C SER A 72 1.99 -5.84 -14.67
N PRO A 73 2.75 -4.79 -14.34
CA PRO A 73 3.21 -4.57 -12.98
C PRO A 73 2.05 -4.51 -11.99
N TYR A 74 2.27 -4.98 -10.77
CA TYR A 74 1.28 -4.88 -9.71
C TYR A 74 1.94 -4.64 -8.36
N LEU A 75 1.16 -4.12 -7.41
CA LEU A 75 1.51 -3.96 -6.01
C LEU A 75 0.40 -4.56 -5.13
N GLU A 76 0.83 -5.26 -4.10
CA GLU A 76 0.01 -5.78 -3.01
C GLU A 76 0.48 -5.15 -1.69
N ILE A 77 -0.44 -4.54 -0.95
CA ILE A 77 -0.20 -3.94 0.35
C ILE A 77 -0.87 -4.82 1.40
N PHE A 78 -0.10 -5.31 2.36
CA PHE A 78 -0.59 -6.14 3.44
C PHE A 78 -0.87 -5.27 4.67
N PHE A 79 -2.11 -5.32 5.13
CA PHE A 79 -2.54 -4.60 6.32
C PHE A 79 -2.51 -5.49 7.55
N LEU A 80 -2.23 -4.87 8.70
CA LEU A 80 -2.60 -5.45 10.00
C LEU A 80 -4.01 -5.00 10.34
N ASP A 81 -4.94 -5.96 10.44
CA ASP A 81 -6.23 -5.74 11.07
C ASP A 81 -6.35 -6.61 12.32
N GLY A 82 -6.54 -5.97 13.48
CA GLY A 82 -6.46 -6.64 14.78
C GLY A 82 -5.14 -7.42 14.96
N SER A 83 -5.23 -8.75 15.03
CA SER A 83 -4.08 -9.66 15.20
C SER A 83 -3.63 -10.36 13.91
N THR A 84 -4.29 -10.13 12.77
CA THR A 84 -4.10 -10.95 11.56
C THR A 84 -3.72 -10.13 10.33
N PHE A 85 -2.86 -10.73 9.49
CA PHE A 85 -2.46 -10.21 8.17
C PHE A 85 -3.40 -10.70 7.06
N THR A 86 -4.71 -10.57 7.27
CA THR A 86 -5.71 -11.17 6.38
C THR A 86 -6.08 -10.29 5.21
N GLU A 87 -5.67 -9.02 5.23
CA GLU A 87 -6.16 -8.03 4.29
C GLU A 87 -5.07 -7.54 3.34
N ILE A 88 -5.40 -7.62 2.04
CA ILE A 88 -4.51 -7.28 0.94
C ILE A 88 -5.23 -6.30 0.03
N PHE A 89 -4.64 -5.13 -0.16
CA PHE A 89 -5.02 -4.24 -1.24
C PHE A 89 -4.13 -4.53 -2.45
N LYS A 90 -4.73 -4.77 -3.62
CA LYS A 90 -4.01 -5.04 -4.87
C LYS A 90 -4.32 -3.96 -5.90
N THR A 91 -3.27 -3.47 -6.56
CA THR A 91 -3.38 -2.59 -7.73
C THR A 91 -2.50 -3.13 -8.86
N VAL A 92 -2.93 -2.89 -10.09
CA VAL A 92 -2.22 -3.27 -11.32
C VAL A 92 -2.03 -2.02 -12.16
N ASP A 93 -0.79 -1.75 -12.58
CA ASP A 93 -0.47 -0.61 -13.43
C ASP A 93 -1.27 -0.69 -14.74
N ASN A 94 -1.82 0.44 -15.21
CA ASN A 94 -2.66 0.61 -16.41
C ASN A 94 -4.08 0.04 -16.32
N GLU A 95 -4.44 -0.68 -15.27
CA GLU A 95 -5.83 -1.05 -14.97
C GLU A 95 -6.44 -0.13 -13.93
N HIS A 96 -5.60 0.34 -13.00
CA HIS A 96 -6.02 1.16 -11.87
C HIS A 96 -5.11 2.38 -11.73
N GLU A 97 -5.72 3.54 -11.48
CA GLU A 97 -5.00 4.75 -11.08
C GLU A 97 -5.34 5.06 -9.62
N PHE A 98 -4.35 4.89 -8.76
CA PHE A 98 -4.48 5.17 -7.34
C PHE A 98 -3.34 6.06 -6.85
N TRP A 99 -3.59 6.74 -5.74
CA TRP A 99 -2.61 7.56 -5.04
C TRP A 99 -2.59 7.22 -3.56
N TYR A 100 -1.48 7.48 -2.88
CA TYR A 100 -1.33 7.20 -1.46
C TYR A 100 -0.76 8.38 -0.68
N THR A 101 -1.10 8.43 0.60
CA THR A 101 -0.34 9.18 1.61
C THR A 101 0.11 8.24 2.69
N LEU A 102 1.32 8.46 3.20
CA LEU A 102 1.89 7.71 4.31
C LEU A 102 2.05 8.64 5.53
N SER A 103 1.62 8.19 6.69
CA SER A 103 1.84 8.86 7.97
C SER A 103 2.39 7.86 9.00
N THR A 104 2.87 8.37 10.13
CA THR A 104 3.29 7.55 11.25
C THR A 104 2.18 7.47 12.28
N GLY A 105 2.00 6.29 12.86
CA GLY A 105 1.14 6.07 14.01
C GLY A 105 1.86 5.30 15.10
N THR A 106 1.21 5.17 16.26
CA THR A 106 1.63 4.22 17.30
C THR A 106 1.14 2.83 16.90
N ILE A 107 1.96 1.80 17.12
CA ILE A 107 1.52 0.41 16.95
C ILE A 107 0.24 0.20 17.78
N LYS A 108 -0.84 -0.24 17.14
CA LYS A 108 -2.02 -0.71 17.85
C LYS A 108 -1.69 -2.07 18.48
N THR A 109 -1.08 -2.05 19.67
CA THR A 109 -0.96 -3.26 20.48
C THR A 109 -2.35 -3.63 20.96
N LEU A 110 -2.83 -4.83 20.60
CA LEU A 110 -3.99 -5.41 21.23
C LEU A 110 -3.70 -5.48 22.74
N SER A 111 -4.56 -4.82 23.52
CA SER A 111 -4.59 -5.01 24.97
C SER A 111 -5.03 -6.45 25.20
N PHE A 112 -4.16 -7.27 25.78
CA PHE A 112 -4.50 -8.63 26.23
C PHE A 112 -5.44 -8.57 27.43
#